data_AF-A0AAE3FRV7-F1
#
_entry.id   AF-A0AAE3FRV7-F1
#
_cell.length_a   1.000
_cell.length_b   1.000
_cell.length_c   1.000
_cell.angle_alpha   90.00
_cell.angle_beta   90.00
_cell.angle_gamma   90.00
#
_symmetry.space_group_name_H-M   'P 1'
#
loop_
_entity.id
_entity.type
_entity.pdbx_description
1 polymer ?
#
loop_
_entity_poly.entity_id
_entity_poly.type
_entity_poly.pdbx_seq_one_letter_code
_entity_poly.pdbx_strand_id
1 'polypeptide(L)'
;MNRRTLLLSVGAVCAGAAGCTELEEAGERISAATGPDRPWANLPVTVTLDDQTEVGREGFEGLLLDAMVYWEDHSEEYAGYEIEYTFEPTLDDHEDADIVVELVEDVQTCSVEGHDQEAVGCAPVITGSAPETARVEIKDGFSDDLTLVTIKHELGHTLGLGHDDEPQSIMSADPADRIPDYETRVDIHERYRETVGRINEGTSRFNEGIEYRGDQEWEAAIEPFEQAAEHYDWSHAELVEMREDAESIEADGAVELLGEAESFTRYYGEAARLFAEEVKARDDGSLVDAEQYQNEAREAFEAAQEYDVEVGYTLAEALGLQ
;
A
#
# COMPACT_ATOMS: atom_id res chain seq x y z
N MET A 1 -12.19 20.16 26.84
CA MET A 1 -11.69 18.94 26.17
C MET A 1 -11.54 19.26 24.70
N ASN A 2 -10.33 19.12 24.15
CA ASN A 2 -10.13 19.26 22.71
C ASN A 2 -10.83 18.09 22.03
N ARG A 3 -11.91 18.36 21.30
CA ARG A 3 -12.54 17.39 20.39
C ARG A 3 -11.53 17.10 19.27
N ARG A 4 -10.72 16.04 19.41
CA ARG A 4 -10.07 15.44 18.24
C ARG A 4 -11.18 14.75 17.46
N THR A 5 -11.67 15.44 16.43
CA THR A 5 -12.52 14.83 15.41
C THR A 5 -11.58 13.93 14.61
N LEU A 6 -11.65 12.62 14.82
CA LEU A 6 -10.99 11.63 13.96
C LEU A 6 -11.67 11.69 12.59
N LEU A 7 -11.14 12.53 11.71
CA LEU A 7 -11.41 12.46 10.28
C LEU A 7 -10.32 11.56 9.71
N LEU A 8 -10.55 10.25 9.74
CA LEU A 8 -9.69 9.29 9.06
C LEU A 8 -10.00 9.38 7.57
N SER A 9 -9.10 9.98 6.80
CA SER A 9 -9.17 9.98 5.34
C SER A 9 -8.78 8.61 4.82
N VAL A 10 -9.70 7.95 4.12
CA VAL A 10 -9.41 6.71 3.40
C VAL A 10 -8.74 7.09 2.08
N GLY A 11 -7.41 7.05 2.04
CA GLY A 11 -6.64 7.21 0.79
C GLY A 11 -7.06 6.15 -0.23
N ALA A 12 -7.10 6.50 -1.52
CA ALA A 12 -7.24 5.51 -2.59
C ALA A 12 -5.98 4.64 -2.65
N VAL A 13 -6.15 3.33 -2.80
CA VAL A 13 -5.01 2.48 -3.19
C VAL A 13 -4.81 2.69 -4.67
N CYS A 14 -3.69 3.31 -5.02
CA CYS A 14 -3.08 3.07 -6.32
C CYS A 14 -2.49 1.68 -6.22
N ALA A 15 -3.28 0.67 -6.60
CA ALA A 15 -2.71 -0.63 -6.93
C ALA A 15 -1.90 -0.37 -8.19
N GLY A 16 -0.62 -0.05 -7.99
CA GLY A 16 0.33 0.21 -9.05
C GLY A 16 0.49 -1.06 -9.87
N ALA A 17 -0.32 -1.18 -10.90
CA ALA A 17 -0.11 -2.22 -11.86
C ALA A 17 1.02 -1.74 -12.77
N ALA A 18 2.02 -2.60 -13.00
CA ALA A 18 2.69 -2.63 -14.29
C ALA A 18 1.71 -3.16 -15.39
N GLY A 19 0.40 -2.84 -15.23
CA GLY A 19 -0.79 -3.44 -15.83
C GLY A 19 -1.04 -2.90 -17.22
N CYS A 20 -0.04 -3.09 -18.05
CA CYS A 20 0.06 -2.80 -19.46
C CYS A 20 -0.67 -3.83 -20.31
N THR A 21 -1.92 -4.22 -19.98
CA THR A 21 -2.65 -5.22 -20.80
C THR A 21 -3.00 -4.71 -22.22
N GLU A 22 -2.84 -3.41 -22.49
CA GLU A 22 -2.85 -2.81 -23.83
C GLU A 22 -1.61 -1.93 -24.13
N LEU A 23 -0.53 -2.00 -23.33
CA LEU A 23 0.71 -1.24 -23.58
C LEU A 23 1.82 -2.11 -24.20
N GLU A 24 1.49 -3.28 -24.76
CA GLU A 24 2.39 -3.96 -25.70
C GLU A 24 2.81 -3.07 -26.89
N GLU A 25 2.09 -1.97 -27.14
CA GLU A 25 2.40 -0.97 -28.17
C GLU A 25 2.98 0.37 -27.66
N ALA A 26 3.08 0.62 -26.34
CA ALA A 26 3.50 1.93 -25.82
C ALA A 26 4.91 1.97 -25.20
N GLY A 27 5.44 0.84 -24.70
CA GLY A 27 6.88 0.73 -24.49
C GLY A 27 7.55 0.73 -25.86
N GLU A 28 8.36 1.75 -26.17
CA GLU A 28 9.04 1.82 -27.46
C GLU A 28 9.94 0.59 -27.60
N ARG A 29 9.52 -0.40 -28.40
CA ARG A 29 10.37 -1.54 -28.76
C ARG A 29 11.48 -1.00 -29.65
N ILE A 30 12.64 -0.73 -29.05
CA ILE A 30 13.80 -0.21 -29.77
C ILE A 30 14.54 -1.39 -30.40
N SER A 31 14.70 -1.36 -31.72
CA SER A 31 15.51 -2.33 -32.47
C SER A 31 16.25 -1.63 -33.61
N ALA A 32 17.58 -1.62 -33.56
CA ALA A 32 18.43 -1.32 -34.71
C ALA A 32 18.74 -2.61 -35.50
N ALA A 33 18.73 -2.53 -36.84
CA ALA A 33 18.86 -3.69 -37.71
C ALA A 33 20.20 -4.45 -37.53
N THR A 34 20.09 -5.77 -37.28
CA THR A 34 21.19 -6.74 -37.08
C THR A 34 22.18 -6.35 -35.98
N GLY A 35 21.77 -6.63 -34.74
CA GLY A 35 22.61 -6.53 -33.54
C GLY A 35 23.29 -7.84 -33.14
N PRO A 36 24.06 -7.85 -32.04
CA PRO A 36 24.64 -9.05 -31.43
C PRO A 36 23.56 -10.05 -30.99
N ASP A 37 23.93 -11.26 -30.57
CA ASP A 37 23.02 -12.23 -29.93
C ASP A 37 22.47 -11.74 -28.56
N ARG A 38 22.78 -10.49 -28.18
CA ARG A 38 22.34 -9.78 -26.97
C ARG A 38 22.21 -8.27 -27.24
N PRO A 39 21.36 -7.53 -26.52
CA PRO A 39 21.15 -6.08 -26.73
C PRO A 39 22.40 -5.22 -26.55
N TRP A 40 23.11 -5.43 -25.44
CA TRP A 40 24.30 -4.65 -25.06
C TRP A 40 25.58 -5.28 -25.63
N ALA A 41 26.23 -4.56 -26.55
CA ALA A 41 27.42 -5.06 -27.23
C ALA A 41 28.66 -5.08 -26.30
N ASN A 42 28.82 -4.03 -25.50
CA ASN A 42 29.94 -3.86 -24.57
C ASN A 42 29.50 -4.20 -23.15
N LEU A 43 30.40 -4.86 -22.41
CA LEU A 43 30.26 -5.10 -20.98
C LEU A 43 31.48 -4.53 -20.25
N PRO A 44 31.35 -4.09 -18.99
CA PRO A 44 30.08 -3.99 -18.25
C PRO A 44 29.18 -2.86 -18.79
N VAL A 45 27.86 -2.99 -18.61
CA VAL A 45 26.88 -1.94 -18.88
C VAL A 45 26.92 -0.93 -17.74
N THR A 46 27.12 0.33 -18.07
CA THR A 46 27.23 1.41 -17.10
C THR A 46 25.84 1.89 -16.69
N VAL A 47 25.55 1.84 -15.40
CA VAL A 47 24.29 2.28 -14.82
C VAL A 47 24.55 3.48 -13.92
N THR A 48 23.73 4.52 -14.01
CA THR A 48 23.75 5.66 -13.11
C THR A 48 22.36 5.94 -12.54
N LEU A 49 22.32 6.71 -11.45
CA LEU A 49 21.11 7.13 -10.78
C LEU A 49 20.94 8.65 -10.94
N ASP A 50 19.83 9.07 -11.51
CA ASP A 50 19.36 10.45 -11.52
C ASP A 50 18.16 10.58 -10.56
N ASP A 51 18.42 11.02 -9.32
CA ASP A 51 17.37 11.26 -8.34
C ASP A 51 16.72 12.63 -8.58
N GLN A 52 15.51 12.61 -9.13
CA GLN A 52 14.74 13.80 -9.48
C GLN A 52 13.71 14.19 -8.40
N THR A 53 13.71 13.50 -7.25
CA THR A 53 12.78 13.79 -6.15
C THR A 53 13.24 15.02 -5.34
N GLU A 54 12.30 15.72 -4.67
CA GLU A 54 12.65 16.92 -3.89
C GLU A 54 13.53 16.64 -2.67
N VAL A 55 13.35 15.47 -2.05
CA VAL A 55 13.95 15.11 -0.75
C VAL A 55 14.99 14.00 -0.84
N GLY A 56 15.01 13.25 -1.95
CA GLY A 56 15.76 12.03 -2.11
C GLY A 56 15.17 10.85 -1.33
N ARG A 57 15.49 9.62 -1.77
CA ARG A 57 15.14 8.40 -1.04
C ARG A 57 16.36 7.73 -0.44
N GLU A 58 16.38 7.63 0.88
CA GLU A 58 17.42 6.86 1.59
C GLU A 58 17.34 5.38 1.20
N GLY A 59 18.49 4.76 0.88
CA GLY A 59 18.55 3.33 0.59
C GLY A 59 18.26 2.93 -0.86
N PHE A 60 17.77 3.83 -1.72
CA PHE A 60 17.44 3.50 -3.12
C PHE A 60 18.63 2.95 -3.91
N GLU A 61 19.83 3.52 -3.73
CA GLU A 61 21.06 2.99 -4.35
C GLU A 61 21.30 1.52 -4.00
N GLY A 62 20.97 1.11 -2.77
CA GLY A 62 21.09 -0.29 -2.34
C GLY A 62 20.14 -1.20 -3.11
N LEU A 63 18.89 -0.77 -3.29
CA LEU A 63 17.88 -1.52 -4.05
C LEU A 63 18.28 -1.66 -5.52
N LEU A 64 18.82 -0.58 -6.11
CA LEU A 64 19.33 -0.61 -7.48
C LEU A 64 20.48 -1.60 -7.65
N LEU A 65 21.46 -1.59 -6.73
CA LEU A 65 22.57 -2.54 -6.74
C LEU A 65 22.09 -3.99 -6.58
N ASP A 66 21.11 -4.24 -5.69
CA ASP A 66 20.55 -5.58 -5.50
C ASP A 66 19.80 -6.08 -6.76
N ALA A 67 19.13 -5.19 -7.50
CA ALA A 67 18.49 -5.52 -8.76
C ALA A 67 19.51 -5.81 -9.88
N MET A 68 20.61 -5.06 -9.93
CA MET A 68 21.71 -5.31 -10.86
C MET A 68 22.33 -6.70 -10.62
N VAL A 69 22.66 -7.01 -9.37
CA VAL A 69 23.20 -8.33 -8.97
C VAL A 69 22.24 -9.46 -9.33
N TYR A 70 20.94 -9.27 -9.13
CA TYR A 70 19.94 -10.26 -9.52
C TYR A 70 20.06 -10.64 -11.01
N TRP A 71 20.15 -9.66 -11.89
CA TRP A 71 20.27 -9.92 -13.33
C TRP A 71 21.65 -10.45 -13.73
N GLU A 72 22.74 -10.04 -13.08
CA GLU A 72 24.05 -10.66 -13.28
C GLU A 72 24.00 -12.17 -12.98
N ASP A 73 23.30 -12.56 -11.91
CA ASP A 73 23.19 -13.97 -11.49
C ASP A 73 22.22 -14.82 -12.34
N HIS A 74 21.23 -14.21 -13.02
CA HIS A 74 20.12 -14.93 -13.67
C HIS A 74 19.93 -14.66 -15.17
N SER A 75 20.64 -13.68 -15.74
CA SER A 75 20.48 -13.29 -17.16
C SER A 75 20.77 -14.42 -18.15
N GLU A 76 21.73 -15.30 -17.87
CA GLU A 76 22.00 -16.45 -18.75
C GLU A 76 20.79 -17.40 -18.83
N GLU A 77 20.05 -17.57 -17.72
CA GLU A 77 18.85 -18.41 -17.66
C GLU A 77 17.67 -17.77 -18.39
N TYR A 78 17.37 -16.49 -18.09
CA TYR A 78 16.15 -15.85 -18.55
C TYR A 78 16.31 -15.09 -19.88
N ALA A 79 17.41 -14.37 -20.07
CA ALA A 79 17.70 -13.61 -21.29
C ALA A 79 18.56 -14.39 -22.30
N GLY A 80 19.16 -15.52 -21.89
CA GLY A 80 19.97 -16.39 -22.75
C GLY A 80 21.41 -15.89 -22.96
N TYR A 81 21.85 -14.89 -22.19
CA TYR A 81 23.22 -14.38 -22.21
C TYR A 81 23.60 -13.77 -20.86
N GLU A 82 24.89 -13.77 -20.53
CA GLU A 82 25.41 -13.12 -19.32
C GLU A 82 25.45 -11.59 -19.50
N ILE A 83 24.96 -10.88 -18.48
CA ILE A 83 25.14 -9.43 -18.30
C ILE A 83 26.14 -9.17 -17.17
N GLU A 84 26.89 -8.08 -17.29
CA GLU A 84 27.72 -7.51 -16.22
C GLU A 84 27.39 -6.03 -16.16
N TYR A 85 27.23 -5.47 -14.96
CA TYR A 85 26.97 -4.06 -14.75
C TYR A 85 28.10 -3.37 -14.00
N THR A 86 28.16 -2.04 -14.15
CA THR A 86 28.96 -1.18 -13.28
C THR A 86 28.15 0.03 -12.88
N PHE A 87 28.12 0.34 -11.57
CA PHE A 87 27.36 1.48 -11.04
C PHE A 87 28.27 2.71 -10.92
N GLU A 88 27.90 3.78 -11.61
CA GLU A 88 28.64 5.04 -11.65
C GLU A 88 27.73 6.21 -11.18
N PRO A 89 27.53 6.38 -9.86
CA PRO A 89 26.62 7.40 -9.31
C PRO A 89 27.16 8.83 -9.40
N THR A 90 28.42 9.00 -9.80
CA THR A 90 29.11 10.30 -9.81
C THR A 90 29.52 10.75 -11.21
N LEU A 91 28.79 10.31 -12.24
CA LEU A 91 29.02 10.79 -13.60
C LEU A 91 28.78 12.31 -13.68
N ASP A 92 29.65 13.01 -14.41
CA ASP A 92 29.51 14.45 -14.63
C ASP A 92 28.32 14.76 -15.57
N ASP A 93 28.03 13.85 -16.49
CA ASP A 93 26.87 13.86 -17.39
C ASP A 93 26.22 12.46 -17.35
N HIS A 94 24.95 12.38 -16.95
CA HIS A 94 24.24 11.10 -16.82
C HIS A 94 24.06 10.43 -18.18
N GLU A 95 24.06 11.20 -19.28
CA GLU A 95 23.98 10.66 -20.65
C GLU A 95 25.25 9.90 -21.07
N ASP A 96 26.33 9.96 -20.30
CA ASP A 96 27.51 9.13 -20.53
C ASP A 96 27.30 7.67 -20.06
N ALA A 97 26.23 7.38 -19.33
CA ALA A 97 25.85 6.01 -18.93
C ALA A 97 25.10 5.28 -20.05
N ASP A 98 25.22 3.95 -20.06
CA ASP A 98 24.41 3.09 -20.93
C ASP A 98 22.94 3.07 -20.44
N ILE A 99 22.71 3.05 -19.13
CA ILE A 99 21.39 3.10 -18.49
C ILE A 99 21.35 4.22 -17.44
N VAL A 100 20.35 5.10 -17.55
CA VAL A 100 20.03 6.10 -16.53
C VAL A 100 18.75 5.65 -15.82
N VAL A 101 18.87 5.34 -14.53
CA VAL A 101 17.71 5.09 -13.66
C VAL A 101 17.30 6.42 -13.03
N GLU A 102 16.10 6.87 -13.34
CA GLU A 102 15.49 8.10 -12.87
C GLU A 102 14.53 7.79 -11.73
N LEU A 103 14.83 8.26 -10.51
CA LEU A 103 13.87 8.21 -9.41
C LEU A 103 12.98 9.44 -9.49
N VAL A 104 11.67 9.24 -9.70
CA VAL A 104 10.71 10.31 -10.01
C VAL A 104 9.50 10.27 -9.08
N GLU A 105 8.84 11.40 -8.87
CA GLU A 105 7.57 11.46 -8.11
C GLU A 105 6.41 10.83 -8.90
N ASP A 106 6.43 10.95 -10.22
CA ASP A 106 5.43 10.41 -11.14
C ASP A 106 6.09 9.94 -12.45
N VAL A 107 5.77 8.73 -12.89
CA VAL A 107 6.20 8.18 -14.19
C VAL A 107 5.47 8.91 -15.31
N GLN A 108 6.22 9.47 -16.26
CA GLN A 108 5.67 10.29 -17.34
C GLN A 108 5.74 9.56 -18.68
N THR A 109 6.76 8.72 -18.89
CA THR A 109 7.08 8.19 -20.21
C THR A 109 6.12 7.08 -20.65
N CYS A 110 5.71 6.20 -19.72
CA CYS A 110 4.74 5.12 -19.99
C CYS A 110 3.28 5.50 -19.64
N SER A 111 3.04 6.71 -19.12
CA SER A 111 1.72 7.17 -18.72
C SER A 111 0.92 7.65 -19.93
N VAL A 112 -0.03 6.83 -20.39
CA VAL A 112 -0.89 7.17 -21.55
C VAL A 112 -2.20 7.80 -21.06
N GLU A 113 -2.58 8.94 -21.64
CA GLU A 113 -3.87 9.60 -21.36
C GLU A 113 -5.05 8.63 -21.57
N GLY A 114 -5.80 8.34 -20.50
CA GLY A 114 -7.02 7.52 -20.54
C GLY A 114 -6.91 6.12 -19.94
N HIS A 115 -5.77 5.77 -19.35
CA HIS A 115 -5.65 4.56 -18.52
C HIS A 115 -5.81 4.93 -17.03
N ASP A 116 -6.70 4.23 -16.34
CA ASP A 116 -7.02 4.45 -14.91
C ASP A 116 -5.95 3.88 -13.95
N GLN A 117 -4.82 3.39 -14.48
CA GLN A 117 -3.77 2.72 -13.71
C GLN A 117 -2.48 3.52 -13.79
N GLU A 118 -1.93 3.84 -12.62
CA GLU A 118 -0.69 4.60 -12.47
C GLU A 118 0.51 3.67 -12.63
N ALA A 119 1.41 4.00 -13.55
CA ALA A 119 2.64 3.24 -13.77
C ALA A 119 3.61 3.49 -12.60
N VAL A 120 4.17 2.40 -12.05
CA VAL A 120 5.16 2.45 -10.95
C VAL A 120 6.60 2.39 -11.44
N GLY A 121 6.79 1.99 -12.69
CA GLY A 121 8.06 1.97 -13.39
C GLY A 121 7.84 2.07 -14.90
N CYS A 122 8.90 2.40 -15.64
CA CYS A 122 8.89 2.44 -17.09
C CYS A 122 10.31 2.27 -17.66
N ALA A 123 10.46 1.31 -18.57
CA ALA A 123 11.68 1.10 -19.33
C ALA A 123 11.40 0.67 -20.78
N PRO A 124 12.29 0.99 -21.73
CA PRO A 124 12.19 0.49 -23.09
C PRO A 124 12.51 -1.01 -23.15
N VAL A 125 11.71 -1.77 -23.92
CA VAL A 125 12.04 -3.17 -24.24
C VAL A 125 13.02 -3.22 -25.41
N ILE A 126 14.25 -3.66 -25.15
CA ILE A 126 15.32 -3.62 -26.17
C ILE A 126 15.39 -4.96 -26.93
N THR A 127 14.88 -4.99 -28.15
CA THR A 127 14.76 -6.23 -28.98
C THR A 127 15.77 -6.31 -30.13
N GLY A 128 16.81 -5.47 -30.08
CA GLY A 128 17.91 -5.41 -31.04
C GLY A 128 19.14 -4.80 -30.39
N SER A 129 20.00 -4.11 -31.16
CA SER A 129 21.09 -3.35 -30.52
C SER A 129 20.51 -2.27 -29.60
N ALA A 130 21.04 -2.18 -28.39
CA ALA A 130 20.70 -1.14 -27.43
C ALA A 130 20.99 0.27 -27.98
N PRO A 131 20.22 1.29 -27.55
CA PRO A 131 20.54 2.68 -27.81
C PRO A 131 21.86 3.08 -27.12
N GLU A 132 22.36 4.28 -27.41
CA GLU A 132 23.54 4.83 -26.69
C GLU A 132 23.24 4.98 -25.19
N THR A 133 22.02 5.43 -24.86
CA THR A 133 21.52 5.54 -23.48
C THR A 133 20.06 5.08 -23.43
N ALA A 134 19.73 4.22 -22.47
CA ALA A 134 18.37 3.85 -22.12
C ALA A 134 17.94 4.52 -20.81
N ARG A 135 16.71 5.03 -20.75
CA ARG A 135 16.14 5.63 -19.54
C ARG A 135 15.16 4.69 -18.89
N VAL A 136 15.23 4.61 -17.56
CA VAL A 136 14.37 3.79 -16.72
C VAL A 136 13.79 4.69 -15.64
N GLU A 137 12.49 4.95 -15.67
CA GLU A 137 11.81 5.71 -14.62
C GLU A 137 11.32 4.76 -13.52
N ILE A 138 11.55 5.10 -12.26
CA ILE A 138 11.04 4.39 -11.08
C ILE A 138 10.31 5.39 -10.21
N LYS A 139 9.05 5.10 -9.88
CA LYS A 139 8.24 5.96 -9.03
C LYS A 139 8.65 5.82 -7.56
N ASP A 140 8.82 6.95 -6.88
CA ASP A 140 9.04 7.01 -5.43
C ASP A 140 7.74 6.87 -4.62
N GLY A 141 7.87 6.62 -3.32
CA GLY A 141 6.75 6.52 -2.37
C GLY A 141 6.22 5.10 -2.14
N PHE A 142 6.87 4.10 -2.74
CA PHE A 142 6.57 2.68 -2.51
C PHE A 142 7.54 2.01 -1.54
N SER A 143 7.12 0.94 -0.88
CA SER A 143 7.95 0.11 -0.01
C SER A 143 9.21 -0.40 -0.71
N ASP A 144 10.26 -0.71 0.06
CA ASP A 144 11.54 -1.18 -0.48
C ASP A 144 11.39 -2.49 -1.28
N ASP A 145 10.53 -3.40 -0.83
CA ASP A 145 10.28 -4.68 -1.49
C ASP A 145 9.63 -4.49 -2.86
N LEU A 146 8.57 -3.68 -2.94
CA LEU A 146 7.89 -3.39 -4.21
C LEU A 146 8.80 -2.59 -5.15
N THR A 147 9.57 -1.65 -4.61
CA THR A 147 10.54 -0.87 -5.37
C THR A 147 11.62 -1.78 -5.97
N LEU A 148 12.17 -2.71 -5.19
CA LEU A 148 13.17 -3.67 -5.66
C LEU A 148 12.63 -4.56 -6.78
N VAL A 149 11.40 -5.09 -6.65
CA VAL A 149 10.76 -5.88 -7.71
C VAL A 149 10.55 -5.05 -8.97
N THR A 150 10.16 -3.78 -8.82
CA THR A 150 9.98 -2.84 -9.94
C THR A 150 11.30 -2.57 -10.65
N ILE A 151 12.39 -2.26 -9.95
CA ILE A 151 13.70 -2.07 -10.58
C ILE A 151 14.13 -3.33 -11.33
N LYS A 152 13.92 -4.52 -10.77
CA LYS A 152 14.21 -5.79 -11.46
C LYS A 152 13.39 -5.92 -12.74
N HIS A 153 12.08 -5.64 -12.70
CA HIS A 153 11.19 -5.67 -13.86
C HIS A 153 11.70 -4.74 -14.97
N GLU A 154 11.95 -3.48 -14.64
CA GLU A 154 12.38 -2.48 -15.61
C GLU A 154 13.76 -2.80 -16.21
N LEU A 155 14.71 -3.28 -15.39
CA LEU A 155 15.99 -3.75 -15.90
C LEU A 155 15.82 -4.97 -16.83
N GLY A 156 14.84 -5.83 -16.59
CA GLY A 156 14.51 -6.94 -17.49
C GLY A 156 14.10 -6.47 -18.89
N HIS A 157 13.36 -5.38 -19.00
CA HIS A 157 13.04 -4.76 -20.29
C HIS A 157 14.30 -4.29 -21.04
N THR A 158 15.29 -3.75 -20.33
CA THR A 158 16.58 -3.36 -20.94
C THR A 158 17.40 -4.57 -21.43
N LEU A 159 17.05 -5.78 -20.99
CA LEU A 159 17.60 -7.05 -21.46
C LEU A 159 16.78 -7.69 -22.60
N GLY A 160 15.69 -7.04 -23.00
CA GLY A 160 14.81 -7.49 -24.07
C GLY A 160 13.70 -8.44 -23.63
N LEU A 161 13.50 -8.61 -22.31
CA LEU A 161 12.40 -9.41 -21.76
C LEU A 161 11.10 -8.59 -21.80
N GLY A 162 10.03 -9.18 -22.29
CA GLY A 162 8.67 -8.66 -22.21
C GLY A 162 7.93 -9.20 -20.98
N HIS A 163 6.65 -8.82 -20.85
CA HIS A 163 5.86 -9.20 -19.67
C HIS A 163 5.52 -10.70 -19.59
N ASP A 164 5.48 -11.39 -20.73
CA ASP A 164 5.19 -12.82 -20.80
C ASP A 164 6.43 -13.70 -20.58
N ASP A 165 7.62 -13.10 -20.42
CA ASP A 165 8.87 -13.82 -20.23
C ASP A 165 9.09 -14.20 -18.77
N GLU A 166 9.90 -15.23 -18.52
CA GLU A 166 10.25 -15.63 -17.15
C GLU A 166 11.32 -14.68 -16.55
N PRO A 167 11.37 -14.53 -15.21
CA PRO A 167 10.46 -15.14 -14.25
C PRO A 167 9.18 -14.33 -14.09
N GLN A 168 8.03 -15.00 -14.13
CA GLN A 168 6.72 -14.33 -14.00
C GLN A 168 6.53 -13.58 -12.67
N SER A 169 7.25 -13.99 -11.61
CA SER A 169 7.29 -13.25 -10.34
C SER A 169 7.99 -11.89 -10.42
N ILE A 170 8.64 -11.56 -11.54
CA ILE A 170 9.28 -10.27 -11.80
C ILE A 170 8.70 -9.64 -13.05
N MET A 171 8.69 -10.35 -14.19
CA MET A 171 8.35 -9.75 -15.48
C MET A 171 6.86 -9.61 -15.74
N SER A 172 5.97 -10.32 -15.03
CA SER A 172 4.54 -10.22 -15.33
C SER A 172 4.00 -8.81 -15.15
N ALA A 173 3.16 -8.39 -16.10
CA ALA A 173 2.38 -7.16 -15.99
C ALA A 173 1.29 -7.26 -14.91
N ASP A 174 0.88 -8.48 -14.56
CA ASP A 174 -0.15 -8.74 -13.55
C ASP A 174 0.47 -8.67 -12.14
N PRO A 175 0.03 -7.75 -11.28
CA PRO A 175 0.45 -7.72 -9.87
C PRO A 175 0.23 -9.04 -9.14
N ALA A 176 -0.79 -9.83 -9.53
CA ALA A 176 -1.08 -11.11 -8.89
C ALA A 176 0.03 -12.15 -9.07
N ASP A 177 0.81 -12.05 -10.14
CA ASP A 177 1.94 -12.94 -10.39
C ASP A 177 3.19 -12.53 -9.58
N ARG A 178 3.30 -11.24 -9.25
CA ARG A 178 4.47 -10.64 -8.58
C ARG A 178 4.33 -10.54 -7.06
N ILE A 179 3.10 -10.38 -6.57
CA ILE A 179 2.79 -10.22 -5.16
C ILE A 179 2.17 -11.53 -4.63
N PRO A 180 2.85 -12.27 -3.74
CA PRO A 180 2.28 -13.44 -3.12
C PRO A 180 0.95 -13.13 -2.44
N ASP A 181 -0.06 -13.97 -2.65
CA ASP A 181 -1.39 -13.83 -2.06
C ASP A 181 -2.08 -12.49 -2.36
N TYR A 182 -1.81 -11.91 -3.54
CA TYR A 182 -2.33 -10.62 -3.98
C TYR A 182 -3.85 -10.46 -3.79
N GLU A 183 -4.64 -11.46 -4.20
CA GLU A 183 -6.11 -11.40 -4.06
C GLU A 183 -6.53 -11.26 -2.60
N THR A 184 -5.89 -12.00 -1.68
CA THR A 184 -6.14 -11.91 -0.24
C THR A 184 -5.74 -10.55 0.31
N ARG A 185 -4.57 -10.03 -0.10
CA ARG A 185 -4.10 -8.69 0.32
C ARG A 185 -5.09 -7.60 -0.11
N VAL A 186 -5.59 -7.66 -1.35
CA VAL A 186 -6.59 -6.72 -1.86
C VAL A 186 -7.91 -6.85 -1.10
N ASP A 187 -8.39 -8.07 -0.85
CA ASP A 187 -9.64 -8.30 -0.09
C ASP A 187 -9.56 -7.71 1.32
N ILE A 188 -8.45 -7.95 2.04
CA ILE A 188 -8.21 -7.35 3.37
C ILE A 188 -8.27 -5.83 3.28
N HIS A 189 -7.61 -5.23 2.29
CA HIS A 189 -7.59 -3.77 2.13
C HIS A 189 -8.99 -3.20 1.89
N GLU A 190 -9.74 -3.79 0.96
CA GLU A 190 -11.09 -3.33 0.61
C GLU A 190 -12.06 -3.44 1.81
N ARG A 191 -12.04 -4.57 2.52
CA ARG A 191 -12.83 -4.79 3.74
C ARG A 191 -12.45 -3.81 4.84
N TYR A 192 -11.16 -3.49 4.98
CA TYR A 192 -10.71 -2.49 5.96
C TYR A 192 -11.26 -1.10 5.66
N ARG A 193 -11.32 -0.70 4.38
CA ARG A 193 -11.92 0.60 3.99
C ARG A 193 -13.39 0.69 4.38
N GLU A 194 -14.17 -0.36 4.14
CA GLU A 194 -15.56 -0.41 4.57
C GLU A 194 -15.66 -0.33 6.10
N THR A 195 -14.78 -1.06 6.78
CA THR A 195 -14.70 -1.11 8.25
C THR A 195 -14.41 0.25 8.86
N VAL A 196 -13.43 0.99 8.35
CA VAL A 196 -13.17 2.38 8.78
C VAL A 196 -14.39 3.27 8.54
N GLY A 197 -15.13 3.07 7.44
CA GLY A 197 -16.41 3.73 7.19
C GLY A 197 -17.43 3.48 8.31
N ARG A 198 -17.61 2.22 8.73
CA ARG A 198 -18.50 1.84 9.83
C ARG A 198 -18.04 2.35 11.19
N ILE A 199 -16.73 2.35 11.46
CA ILE A 199 -16.15 2.94 12.67
C ILE A 199 -16.48 4.44 12.74
N ASN A 200 -16.39 5.16 11.62
CA ASN A 200 -16.73 6.58 11.56
C ASN A 200 -18.24 6.82 11.79
N GLU A 201 -19.12 5.99 11.21
CA GLU A 201 -20.57 6.03 11.49
C GLU A 201 -20.86 5.78 12.98
N GLY A 202 -20.25 4.73 13.56
CA GLY A 202 -20.37 4.40 14.98
C GLY A 202 -19.90 5.55 15.88
N THR A 203 -18.78 6.19 15.53
CA THR A 203 -18.25 7.37 16.24
C THR A 203 -19.19 8.57 16.13
N SER A 204 -19.82 8.78 14.98
CA SER A 204 -20.83 9.83 14.82
C SER A 204 -22.03 9.60 15.74
N ARG A 205 -22.56 8.36 15.76
CA ARG A 205 -23.69 7.97 16.62
C ARG A 205 -23.35 8.04 18.11
N PHE A 206 -22.15 7.62 18.48
CA PHE A 206 -21.66 7.73 19.85
C PHE A 206 -21.64 9.18 20.32
N ASN A 207 -21.12 10.09 19.49
CA ASN A 207 -21.09 11.52 19.80
C ASN A 207 -22.50 12.14 19.91
N GLU A 208 -23.44 11.74 19.06
CA GLU A 208 -24.85 12.12 19.15
C GLU A 208 -25.47 11.66 20.48
N GLY A 209 -25.21 10.41 20.89
CA GLY A 209 -25.63 9.90 22.20
C GLY A 209 -25.05 10.69 23.37
N ILE A 210 -23.76 11.05 23.30
CA ILE A 210 -23.10 11.89 24.31
C ILE A 210 -23.72 13.30 24.38
N GLU A 211 -24.19 13.86 23.26
CA GLU A 211 -24.86 15.15 23.22
C GLU A 211 -26.21 15.11 23.94
N TYR A 212 -27.11 14.20 23.54
CA TYR A 212 -28.41 14.02 24.23
C TYR A 212 -28.23 13.70 25.72
N ARG A 213 -27.25 12.86 26.06
CA ARG A 213 -26.89 12.55 27.44
C ARG A 213 -26.44 13.79 28.21
N GLY A 214 -25.66 14.68 27.58
CA GLY A 214 -25.23 15.95 28.17
C GLY A 214 -26.39 16.89 28.47
N ASP A 215 -27.39 16.90 27.61
CA ASP A 215 -28.62 17.68 27.74
C ASP A 215 -29.68 17.01 28.65
N GLN A 216 -29.36 15.83 29.20
CA GLN A 216 -30.24 15.02 30.05
C GLN A 216 -31.50 14.52 29.33
N GLU A 217 -31.43 14.41 28.01
CA GLU A 217 -32.47 13.81 27.15
C GLU A 217 -32.25 12.29 27.09
N TRP A 218 -32.50 11.60 28.22
CA TRP A 218 -32.11 10.19 28.40
C TRP A 218 -32.73 9.24 27.37
N GLU A 219 -34.04 9.33 27.13
CA GLU A 219 -34.75 8.53 26.12
C GLU A 219 -34.14 8.72 24.71
N ALA A 220 -33.83 9.97 24.34
CA ALA A 220 -33.27 10.31 23.03
C ALA A 220 -31.82 9.82 22.86
N ALA A 221 -31.07 9.67 23.96
CA ALA A 221 -29.71 9.17 23.93
C ALA A 221 -29.60 7.65 23.68
N ILE A 222 -30.68 6.89 23.91
CA ILE A 222 -30.67 5.41 23.82
C ILE A 222 -30.31 4.94 22.42
N GLU A 223 -31.10 5.35 21.41
CA GLU A 223 -30.96 4.85 20.04
C GLU A 223 -29.57 5.15 19.43
N PRO A 224 -28.99 6.36 19.58
CA PRO A 224 -27.64 6.62 19.10
C PRO A 224 -26.56 5.74 19.74
N PHE A 225 -26.64 5.45 21.05
CA PHE A 225 -25.68 4.54 21.69
C PHE A 225 -25.85 3.09 21.22
N GLU A 226 -27.08 2.62 21.03
CA GLU A 226 -27.35 1.29 20.47
C GLU A 226 -26.82 1.16 19.04
N GLN A 227 -27.08 2.14 18.17
CA GLN A 227 -26.54 2.15 16.81
C GLN A 227 -25.00 2.22 16.80
N ALA A 228 -24.41 3.03 17.69
CA ALA A 228 -22.95 3.08 17.83
C ALA A 228 -22.38 1.70 18.19
N ALA A 229 -22.97 1.01 19.16
CA ALA A 229 -22.58 -0.34 19.55
C ALA A 229 -22.68 -1.33 18.38
N GLU A 230 -23.76 -1.29 17.60
CA GLU A 230 -23.94 -2.16 16.44
C GLU A 230 -22.82 -1.96 15.39
N HIS A 231 -22.47 -0.70 15.09
CA HIS A 231 -21.39 -0.39 14.17
C HIS A 231 -20.03 -0.89 14.67
N TYR A 232 -19.73 -0.71 15.96
CA TYR A 232 -18.47 -1.16 16.54
C TYR A 232 -18.38 -2.69 16.65
N ASP A 233 -19.46 -3.36 17.04
CA ASP A 233 -19.50 -4.83 17.15
C ASP A 233 -19.33 -5.49 15.77
N TRP A 234 -19.95 -4.94 14.72
CA TRP A 234 -19.73 -5.40 13.35
C TRP A 234 -18.27 -5.18 12.91
N SER A 235 -17.74 -3.98 13.15
CA SER A 235 -16.36 -3.63 12.77
C SER A 235 -15.34 -4.52 13.48
N HIS A 236 -15.56 -4.82 14.77
CA HIS A 236 -14.73 -5.73 15.54
C HIS A 236 -14.70 -7.14 14.94
N ALA A 237 -15.86 -7.68 14.56
CA ALA A 237 -15.93 -9.00 13.94
C ALA A 237 -15.17 -9.07 12.61
N GLU A 238 -15.31 -8.06 11.75
CA GLU A 238 -14.57 -7.98 10.49
C GLU A 238 -13.05 -7.85 10.71
N LEU A 239 -12.62 -7.07 11.71
CA LEU A 239 -11.20 -6.91 12.04
C LEU A 239 -10.57 -8.20 12.56
N VAL A 240 -11.31 -9.00 13.31
CA VAL A 240 -10.84 -10.33 13.74
C VAL A 240 -10.60 -11.22 12.52
N GLU A 241 -11.56 -11.30 11.60
CA GLU A 241 -11.43 -12.12 10.39
C GLU A 241 -10.29 -11.63 9.48
N MET A 242 -10.21 -10.32 9.21
CA MET A 242 -9.12 -9.74 8.42
C MET A 242 -7.75 -9.99 9.05
N ARG A 243 -7.65 -9.98 10.39
CA ARG A 243 -6.38 -10.30 11.08
C ARG A 243 -6.01 -11.76 10.87
N GLU A 244 -6.95 -12.69 10.96
CA GLU A 244 -6.71 -14.11 10.67
C GLU A 244 -6.27 -14.32 9.21
N ASP A 245 -6.87 -13.61 8.26
CA ASP A 245 -6.47 -13.63 6.86
C ASP A 245 -5.04 -13.08 6.69
N ALA A 246 -4.70 -11.97 7.34
CA ALA A 246 -3.36 -11.38 7.33
C ALA A 246 -2.30 -12.31 7.97
N GLU A 247 -2.63 -12.99 9.07
CA GLU A 247 -1.77 -14.01 9.69
C GLU A 247 -1.51 -15.18 8.73
N SER A 248 -2.51 -15.56 7.94
CA SER A 248 -2.40 -16.69 7.00
C SER A 248 -1.44 -16.45 5.83
N ILE A 249 -1.21 -15.17 5.50
CA ILE A 249 -0.29 -14.71 4.44
C ILE A 249 1.00 -14.11 5.00
N GLU A 250 1.27 -14.33 6.29
CA GLU A 250 2.47 -13.86 6.99
C GLU A 250 2.70 -12.33 6.89
N ALA A 251 1.61 -11.54 6.83
CA ALA A 251 1.66 -10.08 6.77
C ALA A 251 1.72 -9.45 8.17
N ASP A 252 2.82 -9.69 8.90
CA ASP A 252 2.98 -9.32 10.32
C ASP A 252 2.64 -7.85 10.63
N GLY A 253 3.03 -6.91 9.75
CA GLY A 253 2.70 -5.49 9.92
C GLY A 253 1.21 -5.21 9.84
N ALA A 254 0.49 -5.89 8.93
CA ALA A 254 -0.96 -5.78 8.82
C ALA A 254 -1.65 -6.40 10.03
N VAL A 255 -1.12 -7.52 10.56
CA VAL A 255 -1.63 -8.18 11.76
C VAL A 255 -1.60 -7.25 12.98
N GLU A 256 -0.50 -6.51 13.17
CA GLU A 256 -0.37 -5.53 14.24
C GLU A 256 -1.41 -4.40 14.11
N LEU A 257 -1.49 -3.77 12.94
CA LEU A 257 -2.42 -2.67 12.66
C LEU A 257 -3.89 -3.09 12.84
N LEU A 258 -4.26 -4.26 12.32
CA LEU A 258 -5.62 -4.80 12.46
C LEU A 258 -5.93 -5.14 13.93
N GLY A 259 -4.94 -5.60 14.70
CA GLY A 259 -5.09 -5.86 16.14
C GLY A 259 -5.31 -4.60 16.99
N GLU A 260 -4.71 -3.47 16.62
CA GLU A 260 -4.97 -2.18 17.26
C GLU A 260 -6.40 -1.71 16.99
N ALA A 261 -6.83 -1.73 15.71
CA ALA A 261 -8.19 -1.38 15.33
C ALA A 261 -9.24 -2.34 15.95
N GLU A 262 -8.93 -3.63 16.06
CA GLU A 262 -9.78 -4.61 16.74
C GLU A 262 -9.99 -4.22 18.21
N SER A 263 -8.91 -3.84 18.90
CA SER A 263 -8.97 -3.43 20.30
C SER A 263 -9.76 -2.13 20.48
N PHE A 264 -9.55 -1.16 19.59
CA PHE A 264 -10.32 0.08 19.55
C PHE A 264 -11.82 -0.20 19.45
N THR A 265 -12.24 -0.99 18.45
CA THR A 265 -13.65 -1.28 18.17
C THR A 265 -14.30 -2.09 19.29
N ARG A 266 -13.58 -3.06 19.88
CA ARG A 266 -14.04 -3.82 21.05
C ARG A 266 -14.40 -2.91 22.23
N TYR A 267 -13.48 -2.02 22.63
CA TYR A 267 -13.69 -1.17 23.79
C TYR A 267 -14.70 -0.04 23.54
N TYR A 268 -14.71 0.55 22.34
CA TYR A 268 -15.75 1.52 21.97
C TYR A 268 -17.14 0.90 21.89
N GLY A 269 -17.26 -0.33 21.37
CA GLY A 269 -18.53 -1.08 21.36
C GLY A 269 -19.03 -1.41 22.76
N GLU A 270 -18.13 -1.83 23.66
CA GLU A 270 -18.46 -2.02 25.09
C GLU A 270 -18.90 -0.71 25.76
N ALA A 271 -18.16 0.38 25.56
CA ALA A 271 -18.52 1.68 26.10
C ALA A 271 -19.88 2.16 25.60
N ALA A 272 -20.17 2.01 24.30
CA ALA A 272 -21.45 2.37 23.70
C ALA A 272 -22.62 1.60 24.33
N ARG A 273 -22.49 0.28 24.49
CA ARG A 273 -23.51 -0.55 25.17
C ARG A 273 -23.73 -0.12 26.62
N LEU A 274 -22.66 0.12 27.36
CA LEU A 274 -22.76 0.54 28.76
C LEU A 274 -23.37 1.94 28.89
N PHE A 275 -23.08 2.87 27.97
CA PHE A 275 -23.77 4.16 27.93
C PHE A 275 -25.26 4.02 27.58
N ALA A 276 -25.63 3.11 26.67
CA ALA A 276 -27.04 2.83 26.38
C ALA A 276 -27.78 2.33 27.64
N GLU A 277 -27.20 1.40 28.39
CA GLU A 277 -27.78 0.89 29.64
C GLU A 277 -27.81 1.96 30.74
N GLU A 278 -26.80 2.83 30.81
CA GLU A 278 -26.79 3.98 31.71
C GLU A 278 -27.96 4.92 31.46
N VAL A 279 -28.18 5.34 30.20
CA VAL A 279 -29.25 6.29 29.88
C VAL A 279 -30.63 5.65 30.03
N LYS A 280 -30.81 4.35 29.73
CA LYS A 280 -32.04 3.60 30.06
C LYS A 280 -32.32 3.61 31.56
N ALA A 281 -31.31 3.29 32.37
CA ALA A 281 -31.45 3.28 33.82
C ALA A 281 -31.80 4.67 34.38
N ARG A 282 -31.25 5.76 33.80
CA ARG A 282 -31.62 7.13 34.16
C ARG A 282 -33.05 7.47 33.79
N ASP A 283 -33.50 7.08 32.60
CA ASP A 283 -34.87 7.29 32.13
C ASP A 283 -35.88 6.58 33.05
N ASP A 284 -35.57 5.35 33.46
CA ASP A 284 -36.35 4.56 34.41
C ASP A 284 -36.26 5.04 35.87
N GLY A 285 -35.39 6.02 36.16
CA GLY A 285 -35.15 6.56 37.50
C GLY A 285 -34.31 5.67 38.42
N SER A 286 -33.64 4.64 37.89
CA SER A 286 -32.70 3.80 38.63
C SER A 286 -31.30 4.43 38.70
N LEU A 287 -31.12 5.35 39.65
CA LEU A 287 -29.86 6.10 39.80
C LEU A 287 -28.65 5.24 40.19
N VAL A 288 -28.87 4.15 40.95
CA VAL A 288 -27.78 3.26 41.38
C VAL A 288 -27.22 2.49 40.19
N ASP A 289 -28.11 1.91 39.36
CA ASP A 289 -27.71 1.16 38.18
C ASP A 289 -27.06 2.10 37.15
N ALA A 290 -27.62 3.30 36.96
CA ALA A 290 -27.04 4.32 36.10
C ALA A 290 -25.61 4.72 36.51
N GLU A 291 -25.35 4.90 37.80
CA GLU A 291 -24.01 5.23 38.30
C GLU A 291 -23.02 4.07 38.08
N GLN A 292 -23.47 2.82 38.24
CA GLN A 292 -22.64 1.66 37.94
C GLN A 292 -22.26 1.63 36.44
N TYR A 293 -23.25 1.68 35.55
CA TYR A 293 -23.00 1.65 34.10
C TYR A 293 -22.14 2.82 33.64
N GLN A 294 -22.32 4.01 34.21
CA GLN A 294 -21.47 5.17 33.89
C GLN A 294 -19.98 4.91 34.21
N ASN A 295 -19.69 4.28 35.34
CA ASN A 295 -18.32 4.00 35.74
C ASN A 295 -17.69 2.95 34.82
N GLU A 296 -18.39 1.87 34.54
CA GLU A 296 -17.93 0.83 33.62
C GLU A 296 -17.75 1.37 32.19
N ALA A 297 -18.69 2.17 31.68
CA ALA A 297 -18.60 2.80 30.37
C ALA A 297 -17.37 3.70 30.24
N ARG A 298 -17.04 4.43 31.31
CA ARG A 298 -15.87 5.29 31.35
C ARG A 298 -14.57 4.49 31.35
N GLU A 299 -14.51 3.38 32.08
CA GLU A 299 -13.34 2.49 32.05
C GLU A 299 -13.10 1.92 30.65
N ALA A 300 -14.15 1.44 29.98
CA ALA A 300 -14.07 0.96 28.60
C ALA A 300 -13.65 2.08 27.63
N PHE A 301 -14.23 3.29 27.76
CA PHE A 301 -13.86 4.44 26.93
C PHE A 301 -12.43 4.94 27.17
N GLU A 302 -11.94 4.88 28.41
CA GLU A 302 -10.54 5.19 28.75
C GLU A 302 -9.60 4.15 28.13
N ALA A 303 -9.94 2.85 28.19
CA ALA A 303 -9.16 1.79 27.54
C ALA A 303 -9.14 1.93 26.01
N ALA A 304 -10.24 2.34 25.39
CA ALA A 304 -10.31 2.53 23.94
C ALA A 304 -9.37 3.63 23.43
N GLN A 305 -9.05 4.63 24.25
CA GLN A 305 -8.13 5.72 23.89
C GLN A 305 -6.66 5.32 23.89
N GLU A 306 -6.31 4.11 24.31
CA GLU A 306 -4.95 3.57 24.21
C GLU A 306 -4.65 3.01 22.81
N TYR A 307 -5.66 2.90 21.94
CA TYR A 307 -5.57 2.33 20.62
C TYR A 307 -5.94 3.37 19.57
N ASP A 308 -5.27 3.31 18.42
CA ASP A 308 -5.57 4.13 17.25
C ASP A 308 -6.12 3.26 16.12
N VAL A 309 -6.83 3.89 15.19
CA VAL A 309 -7.28 3.27 13.94
C VAL A 309 -6.53 3.98 12.83
N GLU A 310 -5.60 3.28 12.20
CA GLU A 310 -4.77 3.85 11.15
C GLU A 310 -5.54 4.05 9.84
N VAL A 311 -5.06 5.00 9.04
CA VAL A 311 -5.63 5.25 7.72
C VAL A 311 -5.32 4.09 6.77
N GLY A 312 -6.18 3.90 5.76
CA GLY A 312 -6.04 2.78 4.82
C GLY A 312 -4.73 2.74 4.03
N TYR A 313 -3.99 3.85 3.92
CA TYR A 313 -2.66 3.87 3.31
C TYR A 313 -1.64 3.04 4.09
N THR A 314 -1.57 3.24 5.42
CA THR A 314 -0.66 2.50 6.31
C THR A 314 -0.90 0.99 6.22
N LEU A 315 -2.16 0.56 6.13
CA LEU A 315 -2.49 -0.85 5.95
C LEU A 315 -2.08 -1.38 4.55
N ALA A 316 -2.22 -0.57 3.50
CA ALA A 316 -1.81 -0.98 2.16
C ALA A 316 -0.30 -1.24 2.08
N GLU A 317 0.51 -0.35 2.67
CA GLU A 317 1.96 -0.51 2.81
C GLU A 317 2.29 -1.78 3.63
N ALA A 318 1.64 -1.98 4.76
CA ALA A 318 1.83 -3.18 5.58
C ALA A 318 1.40 -4.49 4.89
N LEU A 319 0.49 -4.40 3.92
CA LEU A 319 0.09 -5.49 3.03
C LEU A 319 0.98 -5.61 1.79
N GLY A 320 2.01 -4.78 1.60
CA GLY A 320 2.87 -4.81 0.41
C GLY A 320 2.13 -4.46 -0.89
N LEU A 321 1.01 -3.75 -0.78
CA LEU A 321 0.25 -3.20 -1.92
C LEU A 321 0.73 -1.79 -2.30
N GLN A 322 1.55 -1.20 -1.44
CA GLN A 322 2.22 0.09 -1.61
C GLN A 322 3.65 -0.02 -1.09
#